data_AF-A0A3N5PNV2-F1
#
_entry.id   AF-A0A3N5PNV2-F1
#
_cell.length_a   1.000
_cell.length_b   1.000
_cell.length_c   1.000
_cell.angle_alpha   90.00
_cell.angle_beta   90.00
_cell.angle_gamma   90.00
#
_symmetry.space_group_name_H-M   'P 1'
#
loop_
_entity.id
_entity.type
_entity.pdbx_description
1 polymer ?
#
loop_
_entity_poly.entity_id
_entity_poly.type
_entity_poly.pdbx_seq_one_letter_code
_entity_poly.pdbx_strand_id
1 'polypeptide(L)'
;MPKRSGSSARGGRVAANARRTARRIDYSDIPESSPEQLKAMRRVGRPPLGDEPRRLIAIRVDPSVLESFRKEARRRRVGYQTLINEVLAEHIRKDVA
;
A
#
# COMPACT_ATOMS: atom_id res chain seq x y z
N MET A 1 -6.46 23.62 8.59
CA MET A 1 -5.07 23.26 8.22
C MET A 1 -4.98 23.06 6.71
N PRO A 2 -4.21 23.86 5.96
CA PRO A 2 -4.13 23.72 4.51
C PRO A 2 -3.34 22.46 4.13
N LYS A 3 -3.88 21.67 3.18
CA LYS A 3 -3.23 20.47 2.62
C LYS A 3 -1.88 20.86 2.01
N ARG A 4 -0.78 20.31 2.55
CA ARG A 4 0.53 20.41 1.92
C ARG A 4 0.48 19.64 0.59
N SER A 5 0.60 20.36 -0.51
CA SER A 5 0.66 19.83 -1.86
C SER A 5 1.84 18.85 -1.99
N GLY A 6 1.53 17.56 -2.05
CA GLY A 6 2.52 16.53 -2.41
C GLY A 6 2.83 16.61 -3.89
N SER A 7 4.12 16.55 -4.24
CA SER A 7 4.63 16.52 -5.60
C SER A 7 3.83 15.53 -6.47
N SER A 8 3.19 16.05 -7.52
CA SER A 8 2.42 15.29 -8.51
C SER A 8 3.35 14.67 -9.56
N ALA A 9 4.43 14.01 -9.13
CA ALA A 9 5.21 13.19 -10.05
C ALA A 9 4.30 12.04 -10.49
N ARG A 10 3.75 12.14 -11.71
CA ARG A 10 3.14 11.00 -12.39
C ARG A 10 4.26 10.01 -12.62
N GLY A 11 4.48 9.11 -11.66
CA GLY A 11 5.30 7.93 -11.89
C GLY A 11 4.76 7.27 -13.16
N GLY A 12 5.60 7.19 -14.19
CA GLY A 12 5.24 6.52 -15.43
C GLY A 12 4.69 5.14 -15.09
N ARG A 13 3.66 4.69 -15.84
CA ARG A 13 3.14 3.33 -15.66
C ARG A 13 4.30 2.37 -15.80
N VAL A 14 4.71 1.74 -14.70
CA VAL A 14 5.63 0.61 -14.74
C VAL A 14 4.93 -0.40 -15.64
N ALA A 15 5.47 -0.63 -16.84
CA ALA A 15 4.93 -1.63 -17.75
C ALA A 15 4.84 -2.93 -16.95
N ALA A 16 3.63 -3.47 -16.83
CA ALA A 16 3.41 -4.65 -16.01
C ALA A 16 4.29 -5.78 -16.56
N ASN A 17 5.26 -6.24 -15.76
CA ASN A 17 6.01 -7.46 -16.02
C ASN A 17 5.10 -8.67 -15.69
N ALA A 18 3.91 -8.68 -16.27
CA ALA A 18 2.92 -9.73 -16.11
C ALA A 18 3.16 -10.76 -17.19
N ARG A 19 3.46 -12.00 -16.80
CA ARG A 19 3.37 -13.15 -17.71
C ARG A 19 1.93 -13.15 -18.24
N ARG A 20 1.75 -13.06 -19.56
CA ARG A 20 0.41 -13.20 -20.17
C ARG A 20 -0.19 -14.51 -19.67
N THR A 21 -1.34 -14.43 -19.01
CA THR A 21 -2.19 -15.58 -18.79
C THR A 21 -2.51 -16.19 -20.15
N ALA A 22 -2.07 -17.43 -20.39
CA ALA A 22 -2.26 -18.12 -21.67
C ALA A 22 -3.75 -18.44 -21.96
N ARG A 23 -4.60 -18.36 -20.93
CA ARG A 23 -6.03 -18.65 -21.03
C ARG A 23 -6.80 -17.43 -21.54
N ARG A 24 -7.61 -17.64 -22.58
CA ARG A 24 -8.60 -16.67 -23.06
C ARG A 24 -9.71 -16.56 -22.01
N ILE A 25 -9.94 -15.35 -21.50
CA ILE A 25 -11.05 -15.06 -20.58
C ILE A 25 -12.32 -15.00 -21.42
N ASP A 26 -13.37 -15.68 -20.97
CA ASP A 26 -14.72 -15.57 -21.53
C ASP A 26 -15.42 -14.37 -20.88
N TYR A 27 -16.02 -13.52 -21.70
CA TYR A 27 -16.71 -12.29 -21.28
C TYR A 27 -18.18 -12.30 -21.71
N SER A 28 -18.71 -13.45 -22.14
CA SER A 28 -20.08 -13.56 -22.65
C SER A 28 -21.15 -13.18 -21.62
N ASP A 29 -20.84 -13.26 -20.32
CA ASP A 29 -21.70 -12.94 -19.19
C ASP A 29 -21.52 -11.50 -18.66
N ILE A 30 -20.48 -10.77 -19.08
CA ILE A 30 -20.14 -9.44 -18.56
C ILE A 30 -20.23 -8.41 -19.68
N PRO A 31 -21.29 -7.57 -19.72
CA PRO A 31 -21.39 -6.50 -20.71
C PRO A 31 -20.34 -5.41 -20.46
N GLU A 32 -19.85 -4.78 -21.54
CA GLU A 32 -18.97 -3.63 -21.43
C GLU A 32 -19.67 -2.45 -20.74
N SER A 33 -18.96 -1.78 -19.84
CA SER A 33 -19.47 -0.57 -19.19
C SER A 33 -19.43 0.62 -20.14
N SER A 34 -20.55 1.33 -20.27
CA SER A 34 -20.62 2.56 -21.08
C SER A 34 -19.73 3.67 -20.49
N PRO A 35 -19.26 4.62 -21.33
CA PRO A 35 -18.54 5.80 -20.86
C PRO A 35 -19.30 6.60 -19.79
N GLU A 36 -20.62 6.68 -19.89
CA GLU A 36 -21.51 7.36 -18.94
C GLU A 36 -21.52 6.64 -17.59
N GLN A 37 -21.63 5.31 -17.59
CA GLN A 37 -21.56 4.49 -16.38
C GLN A 37 -20.20 4.64 -15.70
N LEU A 38 -19.10 4.56 -16.45
CA LEU A 38 -17.75 4.73 -15.91
C LEU A 38 -17.53 6.12 -15.29
N LYS A 39 -18.14 7.16 -15.88
CA LYS A 39 -18.09 8.54 -15.37
C LYS A 39 -18.86 8.70 -14.06
N ALA A 40 -19.96 7.94 -13.89
CA ALA A 40 -20.79 7.97 -12.68
C ALA A 40 -20.19 7.18 -11.49
N MET A 41 -19.21 6.30 -11.73
CA MET A 41 -18.60 5.48 -10.67
C MET A 41 -17.77 6.30 -9.68
N ARG A 42 -17.97 6.07 -8.37
CA ARG A 42 -17.16 6.66 -7.30
C ARG A 42 -15.75 6.08 -7.32
N ARG A 43 -14.74 6.92 -7.53
CA ARG A 43 -13.32 6.54 -7.38
C ARG A 43 -12.98 6.37 -5.91
N VAL A 44 -12.96 5.12 -5.43
CA VAL A 44 -12.67 4.79 -4.02
C VAL A 44 -11.18 4.62 -3.71
N GLY A 45 -10.31 4.66 -4.72
CA GLY A 45 -8.86 4.48 -4.53
C GLY A 45 -8.49 3.13 -3.91
N ARG A 46 -7.23 2.98 -3.49
CA ARG A 46 -6.82 1.85 -2.65
C ARG A 46 -7.23 2.17 -1.21
N PRO A 47 -7.94 1.28 -0.50
CA PRO A 47 -8.19 1.44 0.92
C PRO A 47 -6.88 1.67 1.69
N PRO A 48 -6.81 2.61 2.63
CA PRO A 48 -5.64 2.81 3.47
C PRO A 48 -5.36 1.58 4.34
N LEU A 49 -4.09 1.35 4.68
CA LEU A 49 -3.72 0.39 5.73
C LEU A 49 -3.92 1.07 7.09
N GLY A 50 -5.17 1.08 7.59
CA GLY A 50 -5.58 1.72 8.85
C GLY A 50 -6.58 2.86 8.66
N ASP A 51 -6.92 3.57 9.74
CA ASP A 51 -7.89 4.68 9.71
C ASP A 51 -7.39 5.89 8.88
N GLU A 52 -6.08 6.10 8.86
CA GLU A 52 -5.42 7.16 8.09
C GLU A 52 -4.33 6.59 7.16
N PRO A 53 -4.05 7.25 6.02
CA PRO A 53 -2.88 6.94 5.20
C PRO A 53 -1.57 7.11 5.99
N ARG A 54 -0.65 6.16 5.83
CA ARG A 54 0.69 6.25 6.43
C ARG A 54 1.42 7.49 5.91
N ARG A 55 2.09 8.21 6.82
CA ARG A 55 2.96 9.34 6.48
C ARG A 55 4.34 8.83 6.11
N LEU A 56 4.88 9.30 4.99
CA LEU A 56 6.25 9.01 4.59
C LEU A 56 7.21 9.88 5.42
N ILE A 57 8.02 9.23 6.25
CA ILE A 57 9.07 9.86 7.04
C ILE A 57 10.39 9.15 6.79
N ALA A 58 11.50 9.87 6.94
CA ALA A 58 12.83 9.27 6.99
C ALA A 58 13.24 9.07 8.45
N ILE A 59 13.54 7.83 8.82
CA ILE A 59 14.11 7.47 10.12
C ILE A 59 15.42 6.73 9.90
N ARG A 60 16.42 7.03 10.73
CA ARG A 60 17.65 6.22 10.77
C ARG A 60 17.43 5.09 11.76
N VAL A 61 17.69 3.86 11.32
CA VAL A 61 17.57 2.65 12.13
C VAL A 61 18.92 1.96 12.09
N ASP A 62 19.37 1.44 13.23
CA ASP A 62 20.58 0.65 13.30
C ASP A 62 20.52 -0.54 12.31
N PRO A 63 21.59 -0.85 11.56
CA PRO A 63 21.57 -1.93 10.59
C PRO A 63 21.22 -3.31 11.18
N SER A 64 21.70 -3.62 12.39
CA SER A 64 21.44 -4.90 13.05
C SER A 64 19.98 -5.04 13.49
N VAL A 65 19.37 -3.93 13.89
CA VAL A 65 17.94 -3.85 14.23
C VAL A 65 17.11 -4.07 12.96
N LEU A 66 17.45 -3.39 11.86
CA LEU A 66 16.74 -3.55 10.59
C LEU A 66 16.78 -5.00 10.08
N GLU A 67 17.93 -5.67 10.18
CA GLU A 67 18.08 -7.07 9.80
C GLU A 67 17.23 -8.01 10.66
N SER A 68 17.16 -7.75 11.96
CA SER A 68 16.30 -8.51 12.88
C SER A 68 14.82 -8.38 12.49
N PHE A 69 14.36 -7.16 12.19
CA PHE A 69 12.99 -6.93 11.70
C PHE A 69 12.72 -7.62 10.36
N ARG A 70 13.69 -7.65 9.44
CA ARG A 70 13.53 -8.36 8.15
C ARG A 70 13.36 -9.86 8.33
N LYS A 71 14.21 -10.47 9.17
CA LYS A 71 14.13 -11.91 9.48
C LYS A 71 12.80 -12.27 10.11
N GLU A 72 12.39 -11.48 11.10
CA GLU A 72 11.15 -11.71 11.84
C GLU A 72 9.90 -11.50 10.97
N ALA A 73 9.89 -10.44 10.16
CA ALA A 73 8.78 -10.17 9.25
C ALA A 73 8.61 -11.30 8.21
N ARG A 74 9.73 -11.88 7.72
CA ARG A 74 9.69 -13.06 6.85
C ARG A 74 9.07 -14.26 7.56
N ARG A 75 9.43 -14.51 8.83
CA ARG A 75 8.86 -15.59 9.64
C ARG A 75 7.35 -15.43 9.83
N ARG A 76 6.89 -14.19 10.05
CA ARG A 76 5.47 -13.83 10.22
C ARG A 76 4.69 -13.66 8.90
N ARG A 77 5.37 -13.74 7.75
CA ARG A 77 4.80 -13.47 6.42
C ARG A 77 4.17 -12.07 6.29
N VAL A 78 4.76 -11.08 6.94
CA VAL A 78 4.36 -9.66 6.84
C VAL A 78 5.52 -8.82 6.29
N GLY A 79 5.25 -7.59 5.87
CA GLY A 79 6.30 -6.66 5.45
C GLY A 79 7.09 -6.12 6.66
N TYR A 80 8.41 -5.98 6.54
CA TYR A 80 9.24 -5.46 7.65
C TYR A 80 8.81 -4.06 8.12
N GLN A 81 8.34 -3.21 7.20
CA GLN A 81 7.80 -1.89 7.55
C GLN A 81 6.49 -1.99 8.34
N THR A 82 5.65 -2.99 8.05
CA THR A 82 4.42 -3.22 8.81
C THR A 82 4.76 -3.66 10.23
N LEU A 83 5.71 -4.60 10.38
CA LEU A 83 6.17 -5.04 11.69
C LEU A 83 6.81 -3.91 12.51
N ILE A 84 7.61 -3.05 11.89
CA ILE A 84 8.17 -1.86 12.57
C ILE A 84 7.04 -0.96 13.09
N ASN A 85 6.02 -0.69 12.28
CA ASN A 85 4.88 0.13 12.71
C ASN A 85 4.08 -0.52 13.84
N GLU A 86 3.88 -1.84 13.80
CA GLU A 86 3.19 -2.59 14.86
C GLU A 86 3.92 -2.44 16.21
N VAL A 87 5.25 -2.63 16.21
CA VAL A 87 6.07 -2.51 17.43
C VAL A 87 6.04 -1.07 17.97
N LEU A 88 6.16 -0.07 17.10
CA LEU A 88 6.07 1.34 17.53
C LEU A 88 4.68 1.65 18.12
N ALA A 89 3.61 1.16 17.50
CA ALA A 89 2.25 1.37 17.99
C ALA A 89 2.01 0.65 19.33
N GLU A 90 2.58 -0.55 19.53
CA GLU A 90 2.51 -1.28 20.79
C GLU A 90 3.26 -0.55 21.91
N HIS A 91 4.46 -0.03 21.63
CA HIS A 91 5.24 0.75 22.59
C HIS A 91 4.49 2.03 23.02
N ILE A 92 3.93 2.78 22.06
CA ILE A 92 3.15 3.99 22.36
C ILE A 92 1.95 3.67 23.27
N ARG A 93 1.22 2.58 22.99
CA ARG A 93 0.07 2.18 23.82
C ARG A 93 0.44 1.77 25.25
N LYS A 94 1.66 1.25 25.46
CA LYS A 94 2.12 0.79 26.78
C LYS A 94 2.72 1.92 27.61
N ASP A 95 3.51 2.79 26.97
CA ASP A 95 4.47 3.64 27.66
C ASP A 95 4.20 5.15 27.51
N VAL A 96 3.30 5.55 26.61
CA VAL A 96 3.02 6.96 26.30
C VAL A 96 1.54 7.33 26.53
N ALA A 97 0.64 6.35 26.47
CA ALA A 97 -0.80 6.53 26.63
C ALA A 97 -1.26 6.39 28.10
#